data_AF-A0AAF1A032-F1
#
_entry.id   AF-A0AAF1A032-F1
#
_cell.length_a   1.000
_cell.length_b   1.000
_cell.length_c   1.000
_cell.angle_alpha   90.00
_cell.angle_beta   90.00
_cell.angle_gamma   90.00
#
_symmetry.space_group_name_H-M   'P 1'
#
loop_
_entity.id
_entity.type
_entity.pdbx_description
1 polymer ?
#
loop_
_entity_poly.entity_id
_entity_poly.type
_entity_poly.pdbx_seq_one_letter_code
_entity_poly.pdbx_strand_id
1 'polypeptide(L)'
;MEEADQNENGNPAAAVEETETVIGPGPAPRARAKRPLQFEQAYLDSLPSANLYEKSYMHRDVVTHVAVSAADFFISGSTDGHLKFWKKKPIGIEFAKHFRSHLGPIEGLAVSIDGMLCCTISSDKSLKIYDVVNYDMMSMIRLPFIPGCVEWVYKQGAVKAKLAVSDRNSSLVHIYDARAGTNDPIISKEVQLCPIKVMKYNHVFDTVISADDKGIIEYWSPATLQFPENVVNFRLKSDTDLFEIVKCKTAVSSIEVSPDGKQFSVTSPDRRIRIFWFKTGKLRRVYDESLEVAQDLQRSDVPLYRLEAIDFGRRMAVEKEIEKTEYVPQPNAVFDESSNFIIYATLLGIKVINLHTNKVSRILGKVESNDRFLRIALYQGDRSSKKVRKIPAAAANANESKEPLIDPTLLCCAFKKHRIYLFSQREPEEPDDPTKGRDVFNEKPPPDELLAVSDIGKSVTTSLPDNVIMHTSMGDIHMKLYPEECPKTVENFTTHCRNGYYDNLIFHRVIRGFMVQTGDPLGDGTGGQSIWGREFEDEFHKSLRHDRPFTVSMANAGPNTNGSQFFITTVATPWLDNKHTVFGRVVKGMDVVQSLEKVKTDKGDKPYQDVKILNVTVPKS
;
A
#
# COMPACT_ATOMS: atom_id res chain seq x y z
N MET A 1 -74.12 -9.14 1.41
CA MET A 1 -73.95 -9.77 0.09
C MET A 1 -73.50 -8.64 -0.82
N GLU A 2 -72.19 -8.48 -0.92
CA GLU A 2 -71.38 -8.95 -2.09
C GLU A 2 -71.63 -8.00 -3.27
N GLU A 3 -70.65 -7.43 -3.97
CA GLU A 3 -69.23 -7.75 -4.13
C GLU A 3 -68.53 -6.50 -4.70
N ALA A 4 -67.21 -6.45 -4.56
CA ALA A 4 -66.35 -5.42 -5.11
C ALA A 4 -66.06 -5.66 -6.60
N ASP A 5 -65.74 -4.60 -7.36
CA ASP A 5 -64.69 -4.73 -8.38
C ASP A 5 -63.94 -3.42 -8.63
N GLN A 6 -62.63 -3.58 -8.76
CA GLN A 6 -61.60 -2.56 -8.90
C GLN A 6 -61.22 -2.42 -10.37
N ASN A 7 -60.97 -1.21 -10.86
CA ASN A 7 -60.02 -0.95 -11.95
C ASN A 7 -59.72 0.56 -12.05
N GLU A 8 -58.60 1.00 -11.48
CA GLU A 8 -57.94 2.25 -11.89
C GLU A 8 -56.51 1.92 -12.36
N ASN A 9 -56.31 2.00 -13.68
CA ASN A 9 -55.01 2.02 -14.34
C ASN A 9 -54.53 3.47 -14.41
N GLY A 10 -53.47 3.80 -13.66
CA GLY A 10 -52.81 5.10 -13.71
C GLY A 10 -51.30 4.95 -13.50
N ASN A 11 -50.55 5.04 -14.59
CA ASN A 11 -49.09 4.98 -14.67
C ASN A 11 -48.44 6.17 -13.92
N PRO A 12 -47.49 6.01 -12.97
CA PRO A 12 -46.86 7.16 -12.34
C PRO A 12 -45.68 7.68 -13.18
N ALA A 13 -45.86 8.89 -13.69
CA ALA A 13 -44.87 9.69 -14.37
C ALA A 13 -43.65 10.02 -13.48
N ALA A 14 -42.53 10.26 -14.15
CA ALA A 14 -41.24 10.64 -13.59
C ALA A 14 -41.35 11.85 -12.64
N ALA A 15 -40.93 11.65 -11.39
CA ALA A 15 -40.75 12.74 -10.44
C ALA A 15 -39.48 13.53 -10.78
N VAL A 16 -39.69 14.77 -11.22
CA VAL A 16 -38.68 15.81 -11.29
C VAL A 16 -38.36 16.23 -9.84
N GLU A 17 -37.13 16.01 -9.38
CA GLU A 17 -36.66 16.58 -8.11
C GLU A 17 -36.50 18.08 -8.29
N GLU A 18 -37.50 18.85 -7.82
CA GLU A 18 -37.41 20.30 -7.68
C GLU A 18 -36.34 20.67 -6.65
N THR A 19 -35.40 21.52 -7.06
CA THR A 19 -34.45 22.19 -6.18
C THR A 19 -35.17 23.27 -5.38
N GLU A 20 -35.53 23.00 -4.12
CA GLU A 20 -36.04 24.03 -3.22
C GLU A 20 -34.91 24.95 -2.75
N THR A 21 -34.94 26.19 -3.22
CA THR A 21 -34.17 27.32 -2.69
C THR A 21 -34.80 27.81 -1.40
N VAL A 22 -34.10 27.66 -0.25
CA VAL A 22 -34.51 28.28 1.02
C VAL A 22 -33.74 29.58 1.21
N ILE A 23 -34.44 30.71 1.13
CA ILE A 23 -33.95 32.05 1.50
C ILE A 23 -34.47 32.34 2.91
N GLY A 24 -33.59 32.33 3.92
CA GLY A 24 -33.89 32.79 5.28
C GLY A 24 -33.12 32.04 6.39
N PRO A 25 -32.98 32.60 7.60
CA PRO A 25 -32.26 31.98 8.71
C PRO A 25 -33.17 30.96 9.42
N GLY A 26 -33.59 29.93 8.69
CA GLY A 26 -34.20 28.74 9.27
C GLY A 26 -33.14 27.68 9.52
N PRO A 27 -33.23 26.86 10.59
CA PRO A 27 -32.35 25.72 10.74
C PRO A 27 -32.43 24.84 9.48
N ALA A 28 -31.27 24.49 8.92
CA ALA A 28 -31.20 23.71 7.70
C ALA A 28 -32.05 22.43 7.83
N PRO A 29 -32.88 22.09 6.81
CA PRO A 29 -33.69 20.88 6.87
C PRO A 29 -32.78 19.66 7.07
N ARG A 30 -33.14 18.80 8.03
CA ARG A 30 -32.40 17.54 8.28
C ARG A 30 -32.41 16.71 7.00
N ALA A 31 -31.22 16.45 6.45
CA ALA A 31 -31.08 15.61 5.27
C ALA A 31 -31.72 14.24 5.52
N ARG A 32 -32.73 13.87 4.70
CA ARG A 32 -33.38 12.56 4.80
C ARG A 32 -32.34 11.46 4.52
N ALA A 33 -32.30 10.43 5.37
CA ALA A 33 -31.46 9.27 5.15
C ALA A 33 -31.82 8.64 3.79
N LYS A 34 -30.84 8.55 2.88
CA LYS A 34 -31.05 7.90 1.59
C LYS A 34 -31.35 6.42 1.82
N ARG A 35 -32.29 5.88 1.03
CA ARG A 35 -32.61 4.45 1.06
C ARG A 35 -31.34 3.64 0.77
N PRO A 36 -31.17 2.46 1.40
CA PRO A 36 -30.03 1.60 1.10
C PRO A 36 -30.03 1.22 -0.38
N LEU A 37 -28.85 0.97 -0.93
CA LEU A 37 -28.73 0.49 -2.29
C LEU A 37 -29.38 -0.91 -2.37
N GLN A 38 -30.27 -1.13 -3.31
CA GLN A 38 -30.87 -2.46 -3.49
C GLN A 38 -29.78 -3.47 -3.84
N PHE A 39 -29.80 -4.64 -3.18
CA PHE A 39 -28.81 -5.70 -3.35
C PHE A 39 -27.36 -5.28 -3.04
N GLU A 40 -27.15 -4.29 -2.16
CA GLU A 40 -25.82 -3.80 -1.77
C GLU A 40 -24.85 -4.92 -1.39
N GLN A 41 -25.32 -5.91 -0.62
CA GLN A 41 -24.49 -7.03 -0.21
C GLN A 41 -23.98 -7.86 -1.39
N ALA A 42 -24.83 -8.13 -2.38
CA ALA A 42 -24.44 -8.89 -3.57
C ALA A 42 -23.36 -8.16 -4.38
N TYR A 43 -23.40 -6.82 -4.43
CA TYR A 43 -22.32 -6.04 -5.04
C TYR A 43 -21.04 -6.09 -4.20
N LEU A 44 -21.13 -5.99 -2.87
CA LEU A 44 -19.98 -6.11 -1.98
C LEU A 44 -19.33 -7.51 -2.01
N ASP A 45 -20.12 -8.55 -2.25
CA ASP A 45 -19.66 -9.93 -2.45
C ASP A 45 -18.95 -10.11 -3.80
N SER A 46 -19.08 -9.16 -4.73
CA SER A 46 -18.32 -9.11 -5.98
C SER A 46 -17.03 -8.28 -5.88
N LEU A 47 -16.66 -7.85 -4.68
CA LEU A 47 -15.46 -7.07 -4.39
C LEU A 47 -14.55 -7.82 -3.40
N PRO A 48 -13.24 -7.51 -3.41
CA PRO A 48 -12.33 -8.00 -2.37
C PRO A 48 -12.78 -7.60 -0.97
N SER A 49 -12.50 -8.46 0.00
CA SER A 49 -12.95 -8.30 1.39
C SER A 49 -11.86 -8.54 2.42
N ALA A 50 -10.73 -9.13 2.05
CA ALA A 50 -9.63 -9.39 2.96
C ALA A 50 -9.02 -8.09 3.51
N ASN A 51 -8.68 -8.09 4.80
CA ASN A 51 -8.03 -6.97 5.45
C ASN A 51 -6.55 -6.89 5.11
N LEU A 52 -5.89 -8.05 4.97
CA LEU A 52 -4.50 -8.20 4.56
C LEU A 52 -4.44 -8.50 3.05
N TYR A 53 -3.25 -8.32 2.46
CA TYR A 53 -3.04 -8.85 1.11
C TYR A 53 -2.82 -10.37 1.17
N GLU A 54 -3.37 -11.11 0.21
CA GLU A 54 -3.25 -12.56 0.11
C GLU A 54 -1.81 -12.94 -0.28
N LYS A 55 -1.30 -12.35 -1.36
CA LYS A 55 0.06 -12.58 -1.86
C LYS A 55 0.67 -11.33 -2.47
N SER A 56 1.99 -11.23 -2.44
CA SER A 56 2.75 -10.24 -3.21
C SER A 56 3.72 -10.93 -4.17
N TYR A 57 4.04 -10.27 -5.29
CA TYR A 57 4.95 -10.81 -6.32
C TYR A 57 5.99 -9.76 -6.71
N MET A 58 7.25 -10.20 -6.89
CA MET A 58 8.40 -9.33 -7.11
C MET A 58 8.55 -8.85 -8.56
N HIS A 59 9.11 -7.65 -8.66
CA HIS A 59 9.80 -7.05 -9.79
C HIS A 59 11.25 -6.75 -9.40
N ARG A 60 12.08 -6.51 -10.41
CA ARG A 60 13.47 -6.10 -10.22
C ARG A 60 13.57 -4.69 -9.64
N ASP A 61 12.68 -3.81 -10.05
CA ASP A 61 12.61 -2.41 -9.66
C ASP A 61 11.18 -2.02 -9.25
N VAL A 62 11.00 -0.79 -8.79
CA VAL A 62 9.75 -0.23 -8.30
C VAL A 62 8.64 -0.37 -9.34
N VAL A 63 7.52 -0.94 -8.92
CA VAL A 63 6.35 -1.10 -9.79
C VAL A 63 5.55 0.20 -9.82
N THR A 64 5.32 0.73 -11.02
CA THR A 64 4.61 2.00 -11.24
C THR A 64 3.24 1.81 -11.86
N HIS A 65 3.05 0.73 -12.61
CA HIS A 65 1.82 0.50 -13.34
C HIS A 65 1.26 -0.87 -13.02
N VAL A 66 -0.06 -0.91 -12.82
CA VAL A 66 -0.86 -2.13 -12.75
C VAL A 66 -2.10 -1.94 -13.63
N ALA A 67 -2.48 -2.99 -14.33
CA ALA A 67 -3.68 -3.01 -15.16
C ALA A 67 -4.29 -4.43 -15.18
N VAL A 68 -5.59 -4.48 -15.42
CA VAL A 68 -6.35 -5.72 -15.61
C VAL A 68 -6.88 -5.73 -17.03
N SER A 69 -6.70 -6.87 -17.70
CA SER A 69 -7.35 -7.19 -18.97
C SER A 69 -8.69 -7.84 -18.72
N ALA A 70 -9.66 -7.54 -19.59
CA ALA A 70 -10.94 -8.22 -19.65
C ALA A 70 -10.84 -9.74 -19.89
N ALA A 71 -9.67 -10.27 -20.31
CA ALA A 71 -9.43 -11.67 -20.65
C ALA A 71 -8.66 -12.45 -19.55
N ASP A 72 -8.87 -12.13 -18.27
CA ASP A 72 -8.25 -12.82 -17.12
C ASP A 72 -6.73 -12.65 -16.98
N PHE A 73 -6.19 -11.53 -17.46
CA PHE A 73 -4.76 -11.21 -17.33
C PHE A 73 -4.52 -9.96 -16.49
N PHE A 74 -3.48 -9.99 -15.68
CA PHE A 74 -2.91 -8.82 -15.04
C PHE A 74 -1.63 -8.43 -15.75
N ILE A 75 -1.36 -7.14 -15.77
CA ILE A 75 -0.18 -6.57 -16.39
C ILE A 75 0.42 -5.59 -15.40
N SER A 76 1.73 -5.67 -15.19
CA SER A 76 2.48 -4.75 -14.33
C SER A 76 3.72 -4.21 -15.02
N GLY A 77 4.01 -2.93 -14.77
CA GLY A 77 5.16 -2.23 -15.34
C GLY A 77 6.00 -1.55 -14.27
N SER A 78 7.33 -1.56 -14.44
CA SER A 78 8.29 -0.98 -13.49
C SER A 78 9.09 0.20 -14.06
N THR A 79 9.75 0.93 -13.16
CA THR A 79 10.63 2.08 -13.43
C THR A 79 11.86 1.75 -14.28
N ASP A 80 12.26 0.50 -14.35
CA ASP A 80 13.40 0.01 -15.14
C ASP A 80 13.01 -0.44 -16.56
N GLY A 81 11.77 -0.18 -16.97
CA GLY A 81 11.30 -0.49 -18.33
C GLY A 81 10.82 -1.92 -18.53
N HIS A 82 10.64 -2.68 -17.45
CA HIS A 82 10.19 -4.07 -17.52
C HIS A 82 8.67 -4.20 -17.38
N LEU A 83 8.09 -5.05 -18.24
CA LEU A 83 6.66 -5.38 -18.28
C LEU A 83 6.48 -6.86 -17.95
N LYS A 84 5.54 -7.19 -17.08
CA LYS A 84 5.17 -8.57 -16.75
C LYS A 84 3.70 -8.82 -16.99
N PHE A 85 3.43 -10.00 -17.55
CA PHE A 85 2.11 -10.57 -17.72
C PHE A 85 1.89 -11.65 -16.68
N TRP A 86 0.70 -11.65 -16.09
CA TRP A 86 0.27 -12.62 -15.10
C TRP A 86 -1.11 -13.13 -15.48
N LYS A 87 -1.34 -14.43 -15.35
CA LYS A 87 -2.63 -15.06 -15.63
C LYS A 87 -3.41 -15.23 -14.33
N LYS A 88 -4.68 -14.79 -14.30
CA LYS A 88 -5.58 -15.08 -13.18
C LYS A 88 -5.79 -16.59 -13.09
N LYS A 89 -5.66 -17.12 -11.87
CA LYS A 89 -6.09 -18.48 -11.52
C LYS A 89 -7.30 -18.39 -10.60
N PRO A 90 -8.05 -19.48 -10.36
CA PRO A 90 -9.10 -19.48 -9.33
C PRO A 90 -8.58 -18.98 -7.98
N ILE A 91 -7.35 -19.34 -7.62
CA ILE A 91 -6.65 -18.86 -6.43
C ILE A 91 -5.33 -18.21 -6.86
N GLY A 92 -5.17 -16.92 -6.57
CA GLY A 92 -3.97 -16.15 -6.90
C GLY A 92 -3.76 -15.90 -8.40
N ILE A 93 -2.49 -15.67 -8.76
CA ILE A 93 -2.04 -15.39 -10.13
C ILE A 93 -0.80 -16.23 -10.46
N GLU A 94 -0.62 -16.53 -11.75
CA GLU A 94 0.55 -17.22 -12.26
C GLU A 94 1.37 -16.27 -13.14
N PHE A 95 2.69 -16.25 -12.96
CA PHE A 95 3.58 -15.53 -13.86
C PHE A 95 3.52 -16.16 -15.26
N ALA A 96 3.19 -15.35 -16.27
CA ALA A 96 3.09 -15.81 -17.65
C ALA A 96 4.34 -15.48 -18.45
N LYS A 97 4.69 -14.19 -18.55
CA LYS A 97 5.83 -13.74 -19.37
C LYS A 97 6.38 -12.40 -18.91
N HIS A 98 7.66 -12.20 -19.19
CA HIS A 98 8.40 -10.97 -18.90
C HIS A 98 8.98 -10.38 -20.18
N PHE A 99 8.92 -9.06 -20.29
CA PHE A 99 9.53 -8.30 -21.36
C PHE A 99 10.40 -7.19 -20.78
N ARG A 100 11.60 -7.01 -21.36
CA ARG A 100 12.33 -5.75 -21.26
C ARG A 100 11.77 -4.80 -22.32
N SER A 101 10.64 -4.19 -21.97
CA SER A 101 9.86 -3.35 -22.88
C SER A 101 10.60 -2.09 -23.26
N HIS A 102 11.26 -1.41 -22.33
CA HIS A 102 11.95 -0.15 -22.62
C HIS A 102 13.35 -0.13 -21.98
N LEU A 103 14.21 0.78 -22.45
CA LEU A 103 15.51 1.02 -21.82
C LEU A 103 15.38 1.93 -20.58
N GLY A 104 14.33 2.75 -20.55
CA GLY A 104 13.96 3.62 -19.44
C GLY A 104 12.58 3.26 -18.87
N PRO A 105 12.03 4.09 -17.98
CA PRO A 105 10.78 3.79 -17.27
C PRO A 105 9.60 3.60 -18.22
N ILE A 106 8.68 2.71 -17.84
CA ILE A 106 7.35 2.67 -18.43
C ILE A 106 6.60 3.90 -17.91
N GLU A 107 6.31 4.82 -18.83
CA GLU A 107 5.66 6.11 -18.54
C GLU A 107 4.14 6.02 -18.69
N GLY A 108 3.67 5.03 -19.45
CA GLY A 108 2.25 4.77 -19.62
C GLY A 108 2.01 3.31 -19.99
N LEU A 109 0.93 2.76 -19.44
CA LEU A 109 0.43 1.42 -19.70
C LEU A 109 -1.07 1.50 -19.93
N ALA A 110 -1.54 1.08 -21.11
CA ALA A 110 -2.97 1.04 -21.43
C ALA A 110 -3.37 -0.32 -22.00
N VAL A 111 -4.52 -0.83 -21.56
CA VAL A 111 -5.11 -2.10 -22.00
C VAL A 111 -6.36 -1.78 -22.80
N SER A 112 -6.56 -2.48 -23.92
CA SER A 112 -7.73 -2.27 -24.76
C SER A 112 -9.01 -2.70 -24.06
N ILE A 113 -10.15 -2.12 -24.49
CA ILE A 113 -11.46 -2.39 -23.88
C ILE A 113 -11.87 -3.87 -23.94
N ASP A 114 -11.43 -4.59 -24.98
CA ASP A 114 -11.65 -6.02 -25.14
C ASP A 114 -10.64 -6.89 -24.37
N GLY A 115 -9.62 -6.28 -23.75
CA GLY A 115 -8.57 -6.96 -23.02
C GLY A 115 -7.53 -7.68 -23.87
N MET A 116 -7.65 -7.62 -25.20
CA MET A 116 -6.80 -8.43 -26.09
C MET A 116 -5.43 -7.81 -26.33
N LEU A 117 -5.33 -6.48 -26.26
CA LEU A 117 -4.12 -5.74 -26.53
C LEU A 117 -3.72 -4.91 -25.33
N CYS A 118 -2.41 -4.75 -25.14
CA CYS A 118 -1.89 -3.70 -24.27
C CYS A 118 -0.78 -2.94 -24.97
N CYS A 119 -0.51 -1.72 -24.52
CA CYS A 119 0.60 -0.93 -25.02
C CYS A 119 1.38 -0.28 -23.89
N THR A 120 2.66 -0.06 -24.14
CA THR A 120 3.56 0.69 -23.26
C THR A 120 4.22 1.82 -24.02
N ILE A 121 4.42 2.94 -23.34
CA ILE A 121 5.20 4.08 -23.84
C ILE A 121 6.35 4.40 -22.88
N SER A 122 7.41 4.98 -23.41
CA SER A 122 8.56 5.44 -22.62
C SER A 122 9.19 6.69 -23.21
N SER A 123 10.07 7.33 -22.43
CA SER A 123 10.87 8.48 -22.83
C SER A 123 11.87 8.17 -23.95
N ASP A 124 12.07 6.88 -24.28
CA ASP A 124 12.85 6.40 -25.42
C ASP A 124 12.20 6.65 -26.80
N LYS A 125 11.08 7.39 -26.85
CA LYS A 125 10.31 7.71 -28.06
C LYS A 125 9.76 6.46 -28.77
N SER A 126 9.51 5.39 -28.04
CA SER A 126 8.85 4.20 -28.58
C SER A 126 7.53 3.92 -27.89
N LEU A 127 6.58 3.44 -28.69
CA LEU A 127 5.36 2.79 -28.24
C LEU A 127 5.44 1.33 -28.64
N LYS A 128 5.24 0.41 -27.70
CA LYS A 128 5.21 -1.03 -27.98
C LYS A 128 3.84 -1.61 -27.71
N ILE A 129 3.39 -2.48 -28.60
CA ILE A 129 2.07 -3.08 -28.56
C ILE A 129 2.25 -4.59 -28.37
N TYR A 130 1.46 -5.15 -27.46
CA TYR A 130 1.51 -6.56 -27.10
C TYR A 130 0.13 -7.19 -27.28
N ASP A 131 0.14 -8.44 -27.70
CA ASP A 131 -0.98 -9.36 -27.60
C ASP A 131 -0.98 -9.95 -26.18
N VAL A 132 -2.06 -9.69 -25.45
CA VAL A 132 -2.19 -10.08 -24.04
C VAL A 132 -2.40 -11.58 -23.91
N VAL A 133 -3.12 -12.20 -24.84
CA VAL A 133 -3.51 -13.63 -24.78
C VAL A 133 -2.35 -14.52 -25.18
N ASN A 134 -1.64 -14.14 -26.24
CA ASN A 134 -0.49 -14.89 -26.75
C ASN A 134 0.82 -14.53 -26.04
N TYR A 135 0.80 -13.50 -25.17
CA TYR A 135 1.96 -12.92 -24.51
C TYR A 135 3.07 -12.62 -25.54
N ASP A 136 2.76 -11.85 -26.58
CA ASP A 136 3.76 -11.52 -27.58
C ASP A 136 3.80 -10.03 -27.90
N MET A 137 4.98 -9.52 -28.24
CA MET A 137 5.14 -8.15 -28.71
C MET A 137 4.77 -8.13 -30.20
N MET A 138 3.59 -7.58 -30.53
CA MET A 138 3.10 -7.54 -31.90
C MET A 138 3.85 -6.52 -32.76
N SER A 139 4.04 -5.31 -32.24
CA SER A 139 4.61 -4.21 -33.01
C SER A 139 5.26 -3.16 -32.13
N MET A 140 6.19 -2.42 -32.72
CA MET A 140 6.83 -1.25 -32.14
C MET A 140 6.62 -0.08 -33.09
N ILE A 141 6.05 1.00 -32.58
CA ILE A 141 5.90 2.28 -33.27
C ILE A 141 7.00 3.23 -32.75
N ARG A 142 7.84 3.74 -33.65
CA ARG A 142 8.83 4.77 -33.31
C ARG A 142 8.20 6.15 -33.48
N LEU A 143 8.19 6.92 -32.41
CA LEU A 143 7.59 8.25 -32.37
C LEU A 143 8.67 9.32 -32.64
N PRO A 144 8.37 10.39 -33.40
CA PRO A 144 9.31 11.50 -33.59
C PRO A 144 9.44 12.37 -32.32
N PHE A 145 8.49 12.25 -31.39
CA PHE A 145 8.38 13.01 -30.14
C PHE A 145 8.47 12.09 -28.91
N ILE A 146 8.57 12.69 -27.72
CA ILE A 146 8.51 11.96 -26.45
C ILE A 146 7.03 11.81 -26.06
N PRO A 147 6.51 10.58 -25.92
CA PRO A 147 5.10 10.40 -25.57
C PRO A 147 4.80 10.89 -24.15
N GLY A 148 3.66 11.57 -23.99
CA GLY A 148 3.12 12.06 -22.73
C GLY A 148 2.22 11.03 -22.06
N CYS A 149 1.09 10.71 -22.69
CA CYS A 149 0.17 9.65 -22.28
C CYS A 149 -0.38 8.89 -23.49
N VAL A 150 -0.96 7.71 -23.23
CA VAL A 150 -1.48 6.80 -24.25
C VAL A 150 -2.82 6.20 -23.81
N GLU A 151 -3.74 6.02 -24.76
CA GLU A 151 -5.02 5.36 -24.52
C GLU A 151 -5.57 4.67 -25.78
N TRP A 152 -6.26 3.55 -25.59
CA TRP A 152 -6.99 2.86 -26.67
C TRP A 152 -8.32 3.56 -26.95
N VAL A 153 -8.55 3.97 -28.20
CA VAL A 153 -9.68 4.85 -28.58
C VAL A 153 -10.54 4.25 -29.69
N TYR A 154 -10.97 3.00 -29.48
CA TYR A 154 -11.84 2.28 -30.42
C TYR A 154 -12.88 1.44 -29.69
N LYS A 155 -14.01 1.20 -30.36
CA LYS A 155 -15.08 0.32 -29.86
C LYS A 155 -14.71 -1.15 -29.99
N GLN A 156 -15.20 -1.98 -29.07
CA GLN A 156 -15.09 -3.42 -29.19
C GLN A 156 -15.63 -3.91 -30.55
N GLY A 157 -14.87 -4.77 -31.22
CA GLY A 157 -15.21 -5.27 -32.56
C GLY A 157 -14.84 -4.34 -33.71
N ALA A 158 -14.22 -3.18 -33.46
CA ALA A 158 -13.73 -2.34 -34.55
C ALA A 158 -12.56 -3.03 -35.29
N VAL A 159 -12.55 -2.88 -36.62
CA VAL A 159 -11.50 -3.44 -37.49
C VAL A 159 -10.14 -2.81 -37.18
N LYS A 160 -10.10 -1.49 -37.02
CA LYS A 160 -8.90 -0.72 -36.67
C LYS A 160 -8.76 -0.62 -35.16
N ALA A 161 -7.61 -1.01 -34.64
CA ALA A 161 -7.27 -0.85 -33.23
C ALA A 161 -6.57 0.50 -33.05
N LYS A 162 -7.37 1.56 -32.82
CA LYS A 162 -6.86 2.93 -32.74
C LYS A 162 -6.24 3.23 -31.38
N LEU A 163 -5.07 3.85 -31.39
CA LEU A 163 -4.35 4.34 -30.22
C LEU A 163 -4.19 5.86 -30.29
N ALA A 164 -4.57 6.56 -29.25
CA ALA A 164 -4.24 7.96 -29.07
C ALA A 164 -2.95 8.09 -28.26
N VAL A 165 -2.03 8.93 -28.73
CA VAL A 165 -0.77 9.23 -28.06
C VAL A 165 -0.60 10.74 -28.02
N SER A 166 -0.41 11.32 -26.84
CA SER A 166 -0.05 12.74 -26.73
C SER A 166 1.45 12.93 -26.83
N ASP A 167 1.85 14.07 -27.36
CA ASP A 167 3.21 14.58 -27.20
C ASP A 167 3.38 15.19 -25.81
N ARG A 168 4.48 14.87 -25.12
CA ARG A 168 4.79 15.41 -23.80
C ARG A 168 5.10 16.91 -23.84
N ASN A 169 5.64 17.39 -24.95
CA ASN A 169 6.18 18.75 -25.08
C ASN A 169 5.31 19.66 -25.96
N SER A 170 4.23 19.14 -26.54
CA SER A 170 3.31 19.90 -27.36
C SER A 170 1.86 19.50 -27.08
N SER A 171 0.91 20.25 -27.63
CA SER A 171 -0.53 19.98 -27.46
C SER A 171 -1.10 19.00 -28.48
N LEU A 172 -0.24 18.38 -29.29
CA LEU A 172 -0.64 17.45 -30.33
C LEU A 172 -1.04 16.09 -29.75
N VAL A 173 -2.14 15.57 -30.27
CA VAL A 173 -2.55 14.17 -30.13
C VAL A 173 -2.48 13.51 -31.49
N HIS A 174 -1.87 12.34 -31.50
CA HIS A 174 -1.66 11.51 -32.67
C HIS A 174 -2.47 10.22 -32.54
N ILE A 175 -3.26 9.89 -33.54
CA ILE A 175 -4.00 8.62 -33.60
C ILE A 175 -3.24 7.65 -34.50
N TYR A 176 -2.84 6.51 -33.96
CA TYR A 176 -2.19 5.42 -34.69
C TYR A 176 -3.14 4.24 -34.88
N ASP A 177 -2.92 3.45 -35.92
CA ASP A 177 -3.53 2.14 -36.07
C ASP A 177 -2.52 1.07 -35.64
N ALA A 178 -2.78 0.42 -34.50
CA ALA A 178 -1.90 -0.58 -33.92
C ALA A 178 -1.63 -1.79 -34.86
N ARG A 179 -2.53 -2.03 -35.82
CA ARG A 179 -2.45 -3.19 -36.74
C ARG A 179 -1.90 -2.83 -38.13
N ALA A 180 -1.66 -1.55 -38.42
CA ALA A 180 -1.26 -1.12 -39.75
C ALA A 180 0.23 -1.37 -40.06
N GLY A 181 1.06 -1.62 -39.04
CA GLY A 181 2.51 -1.85 -39.22
C GLY A 181 3.28 -0.63 -39.73
N THR A 182 2.71 0.57 -39.59
CA THR A 182 3.34 1.85 -39.95
C THR A 182 3.71 2.65 -38.70
N ASN A 183 4.73 3.52 -38.84
CA ASN A 183 5.08 4.51 -37.82
C ASN A 183 4.32 5.84 -38.00
N ASP A 184 3.53 5.99 -39.06
CA ASP A 184 2.82 7.22 -39.35
C ASP A 184 1.44 7.25 -38.67
N PRO A 185 1.04 8.38 -38.06
CA PRO A 185 -0.29 8.52 -37.49
C PRO A 185 -1.35 8.66 -38.60
N ILE A 186 -2.55 8.14 -38.34
CA ILE A 186 -3.75 8.31 -39.17
C ILE A 186 -4.15 9.80 -39.21
N ILE A 187 -4.11 10.46 -38.05
CA ILE A 187 -4.46 11.86 -37.88
C ILE A 187 -3.68 12.43 -36.70
N SER A 188 -3.25 13.68 -36.83
CA SER A 188 -2.58 14.44 -35.77
C SER A 188 -3.25 15.79 -35.64
N LYS A 189 -3.61 16.20 -34.43
CA LYS A 189 -4.28 17.48 -34.20
C LYS A 189 -4.08 17.97 -32.78
N GLU A 190 -4.08 19.29 -32.62
CA GLU A 190 -4.18 19.93 -31.31
C GLU A 190 -5.61 19.78 -30.78
N VAL A 191 -5.74 19.19 -29.60
CA VAL A 191 -7.03 19.04 -28.91
C VAL A 191 -7.15 19.91 -27.67
N GLN A 192 -6.05 20.45 -27.14
CA GLN A 192 -6.02 21.37 -25.99
C GLN A 192 -4.94 22.45 -26.23
N LEU A 193 -4.84 23.47 -25.37
CA LEU A 193 -3.83 24.54 -25.50
C LEU A 193 -2.50 24.26 -24.79
N CYS A 194 -2.46 23.27 -23.90
CA CYS A 194 -1.26 22.88 -23.16
C CYS A 194 -1.01 21.37 -23.33
N PRO A 195 0.19 20.87 -23.02
CA PRO A 195 0.51 19.46 -23.18
C PRO A 195 -0.39 18.56 -22.34
N ILE A 196 -0.83 17.44 -22.93
CA ILE A 196 -1.81 16.55 -22.31
C ILE A 196 -1.09 15.57 -21.38
N LYS A 197 -1.50 15.59 -20.12
CA LYS A 197 -0.95 14.75 -19.07
C LYS A 197 -1.67 13.41 -18.94
N VAL A 198 -3.00 13.40 -19.08
CA VAL A 198 -3.82 12.18 -18.92
C VAL A 198 -4.94 12.17 -19.96
N MET A 199 -5.27 10.99 -20.47
CA MET A 199 -6.44 10.75 -21.31
C MET A 199 -7.14 9.45 -20.93
N LYS A 200 -8.46 9.38 -21.11
CA LYS A 200 -9.26 8.19 -20.87
C LYS A 200 -10.42 8.09 -21.85
N TYR A 201 -10.61 6.92 -22.44
CA TYR A 201 -11.66 6.68 -23.42
C TYR A 201 -12.95 6.16 -22.78
N ASN A 202 -14.05 6.84 -23.07
CA ASN A 202 -15.38 6.37 -22.76
C ASN A 202 -15.95 5.55 -23.92
N HIS A 203 -15.85 4.23 -23.81
CA HIS A 203 -16.30 3.30 -24.84
C HIS A 203 -17.82 3.31 -25.09
N VAL A 204 -18.63 3.68 -24.10
CA VAL A 204 -20.10 3.75 -24.23
C VAL A 204 -20.50 4.91 -25.14
N PHE A 205 -19.80 6.03 -25.03
CA PHE A 205 -20.10 7.27 -25.73
C PHE A 205 -19.12 7.62 -26.86
N ASP A 206 -18.15 6.75 -27.15
CA ASP A 206 -17.16 6.93 -28.22
C ASP A 206 -16.43 8.27 -28.15
N THR A 207 -16.02 8.64 -26.94
CA THR A 207 -15.49 9.97 -26.64
C THR A 207 -14.34 9.86 -25.66
N VAL A 208 -13.30 10.65 -25.86
CA VAL A 208 -12.14 10.72 -24.95
C VAL A 208 -12.27 11.94 -24.08
N ILE A 209 -11.95 11.77 -22.80
CA ILE A 209 -11.68 12.87 -21.88
C ILE A 209 -10.17 12.98 -21.74
N SER A 210 -9.64 14.19 -21.87
CA SER A 210 -8.23 14.48 -21.58
C SER A 210 -8.08 15.63 -20.61
N ALA A 211 -6.94 15.66 -19.90
CA ALA A 211 -6.57 16.76 -19.03
C ALA A 211 -5.12 17.19 -19.27
N ASP A 212 -4.90 18.51 -19.28
CA ASP A 212 -3.59 19.11 -19.42
C ASP A 212 -2.87 19.30 -18.07
N ASP A 213 -1.63 19.80 -18.15
CA ASP A 213 -0.78 20.12 -17.00
C ASP A 213 -1.37 21.19 -16.06
N LYS A 214 -2.23 22.08 -16.58
CA LYS A 214 -2.93 23.13 -15.84
C LYS A 214 -4.26 22.67 -15.24
N GLY A 215 -4.66 21.42 -15.48
CA GLY A 215 -5.89 20.83 -14.96
C GLY A 215 -7.15 21.18 -15.76
N ILE A 216 -7.02 21.66 -17.00
CA ILE A 216 -8.16 21.86 -17.90
C ILE A 216 -8.58 20.52 -18.47
N ILE A 217 -9.86 20.17 -18.28
CA ILE A 217 -10.46 18.96 -18.81
C ILE A 217 -11.16 19.26 -20.14
N GLU A 218 -10.93 18.43 -21.15
CA GLU A 218 -11.57 18.53 -22.47
C GLU A 218 -12.11 17.21 -22.99
N TYR A 219 -13.04 17.32 -23.94
CA TYR A 219 -13.75 16.21 -24.57
C TYR A 219 -13.51 16.24 -26.07
N TRP A 220 -13.21 15.09 -26.66
CA TRP A 220 -13.03 15.00 -28.10
C TRP A 220 -13.38 13.61 -28.64
N SER A 221 -13.82 13.56 -29.91
CA SER A 221 -14.09 12.31 -30.61
C SER A 221 -12.80 11.69 -31.17
N PRO A 222 -12.57 10.38 -30.98
CA PRO A 222 -11.45 9.66 -31.60
C PRO A 222 -11.39 9.74 -33.13
N ALA A 223 -12.52 9.98 -33.78
CA ALA A 223 -12.60 10.01 -35.24
C ALA A 223 -12.13 11.35 -35.82
N THR A 224 -12.45 12.47 -35.16
CA THR A 224 -12.27 13.83 -35.70
C THR A 224 -11.31 14.69 -34.88
N LEU A 225 -10.99 14.29 -33.65
CA LEU A 225 -10.25 15.09 -32.67
C LEU A 225 -10.92 16.46 -32.47
N GLN A 226 -12.24 16.46 -32.41
CA GLN A 226 -13.07 17.64 -32.18
C GLN A 226 -14.07 17.38 -31.07
N PHE A 227 -14.57 18.45 -30.48
CA PHE A 227 -15.58 18.41 -29.43
C PHE A 227 -16.85 17.65 -29.89
N PRO A 228 -17.35 16.68 -29.11
CA PRO A 228 -18.43 15.79 -29.53
C PRO A 228 -19.81 16.39 -29.21
N GLU A 229 -20.23 17.41 -29.96
CA GLU A 229 -21.47 18.18 -29.70
C GLU A 229 -22.75 17.32 -29.56
N ASN A 230 -22.81 16.18 -30.25
CA ASN A 230 -24.00 15.30 -30.25
C ASN A 230 -24.01 14.27 -29.11
N VAL A 231 -22.95 14.21 -28.30
CA VAL A 231 -22.78 13.19 -27.25
C VAL A 231 -23.02 13.77 -25.86
N VAL A 232 -22.54 14.99 -25.64
CA VAL A 232 -22.64 15.71 -24.37
C VAL A 232 -23.79 16.71 -24.36
N ASN A 233 -24.28 17.06 -23.18
CA ASN A 233 -25.43 17.92 -22.95
C ASN A 233 -25.02 19.39 -22.65
N PHE A 234 -23.81 19.79 -23.01
CA PHE A 234 -23.30 21.14 -22.83
C PHE A 234 -22.54 21.59 -24.07
N ARG A 235 -22.56 22.91 -24.32
CA ARG A 235 -21.80 23.54 -25.42
C ARG A 235 -20.73 24.47 -24.89
N LEU A 236 -21.05 25.22 -23.84
CA LEU A 236 -20.11 26.12 -23.18
C LEU A 236 -19.56 25.45 -21.93
N LYS A 237 -18.24 25.60 -21.70
CA LYS A 237 -17.61 25.08 -20.47
C LYS A 237 -18.13 25.76 -19.20
N SER A 238 -18.72 26.95 -19.31
CA SER A 238 -19.38 27.66 -18.21
C SER A 238 -20.59 26.93 -17.64
N ASP A 239 -21.21 26.03 -18.43
CA ASP A 239 -22.38 25.25 -18.01
C ASP A 239 -21.99 23.99 -17.21
N THR A 240 -20.68 23.80 -17.01
CA THR A 240 -20.04 22.63 -16.42
C THR A 240 -19.21 23.01 -15.21
N ASP A 241 -18.77 22.01 -14.45
CA ASP A 241 -17.83 22.19 -13.34
C ASP A 241 -16.41 21.73 -13.72
N LEU A 242 -16.11 21.58 -15.01
CA LEU A 242 -14.82 21.06 -15.49
C LEU A 242 -13.63 21.96 -15.13
N PHE A 243 -13.87 23.23 -14.80
CA PHE A 243 -12.84 24.15 -14.30
C PHE A 243 -12.54 24.02 -12.80
N GLU A 244 -13.22 23.13 -12.07
CA GLU A 244 -13.03 22.97 -10.63
C GLU A 244 -11.57 22.68 -10.25
N ILE A 245 -10.87 21.90 -11.08
CA ILE A 245 -9.47 21.56 -10.89
C ILE A 245 -8.59 22.81 -11.01
N VAL A 246 -8.84 23.64 -12.02
CA VAL A 246 -8.15 24.92 -12.24
C VAL A 246 -8.41 25.91 -11.10
N LYS A 247 -9.64 25.98 -10.60
CA LYS A 247 -10.01 26.82 -9.44
C LYS A 247 -9.21 26.43 -8.19
N CYS A 248 -8.96 25.13 -8.01
CA CYS A 248 -8.14 24.59 -6.93
C CYS A 248 -6.62 24.75 -7.17
N LYS A 249 -6.20 25.32 -8.31
CA LYS A 249 -4.78 25.50 -8.71
C LYS A 249 -3.98 24.20 -8.64
N THR A 250 -4.61 23.09 -9.03
CA THR A 250 -3.98 21.77 -9.02
C THR A 250 -4.02 21.16 -10.43
N ALA A 251 -3.30 20.07 -10.62
CA ALA A 251 -3.28 19.32 -11.87
C ALA A 251 -4.14 18.04 -11.77
N VAL A 252 -4.27 17.33 -12.89
CA VAL A 252 -4.87 15.99 -12.91
C VAL A 252 -3.78 14.92 -12.81
N SER A 253 -3.99 13.93 -11.95
CA SER A 253 -3.12 12.78 -11.77
C SER A 253 -3.63 11.55 -12.51
N SER A 254 -4.94 11.27 -12.47
CA SER A 254 -5.56 10.20 -13.24
C SER A 254 -7.03 10.50 -13.55
N ILE A 255 -7.54 9.85 -14.60
CA ILE A 255 -8.95 9.86 -14.97
C ILE A 255 -9.39 8.41 -15.15
N GLU A 256 -10.52 8.02 -14.57
CA GLU A 256 -11.16 6.73 -14.84
C GLU A 256 -12.63 6.95 -15.19
N VAL A 257 -13.14 6.18 -16.14
CA VAL A 257 -14.54 6.25 -16.58
C VAL A 257 -15.30 5.07 -15.97
N SER A 258 -16.52 5.31 -15.47
CA SER A 258 -17.36 4.24 -14.95
C SER A 258 -17.72 3.23 -16.05
N PRO A 259 -17.88 1.94 -15.75
CA PRO A 259 -18.27 0.94 -16.74
C PRO A 259 -19.55 1.27 -17.52
N ASP A 260 -20.53 1.92 -16.89
CA ASP A 260 -21.76 2.39 -17.55
C ASP A 260 -21.56 3.66 -18.41
N GLY A 261 -20.35 4.24 -18.40
CA GLY A 261 -19.96 5.44 -19.12
C GLY A 261 -20.57 6.74 -18.60
N LYS A 262 -21.45 6.71 -17.60
CA LYS A 262 -22.21 7.89 -17.16
C LYS A 262 -21.42 8.83 -16.28
N GLN A 263 -20.33 8.36 -15.71
CA GLN A 263 -19.50 9.09 -14.76
C GLN A 263 -18.03 8.94 -15.07
N PHE A 264 -17.24 9.86 -14.56
CA PHE A 264 -15.79 9.69 -14.52
C PHE A 264 -15.25 10.29 -13.21
N SER A 265 -14.18 9.68 -12.72
CA SER A 265 -13.43 10.12 -11.55
C SER A 265 -12.17 10.83 -12.02
N VAL A 266 -11.75 11.82 -11.23
CA VAL A 266 -10.50 12.55 -11.40
C VAL A 266 -9.78 12.52 -10.06
N THR A 267 -8.55 12.01 -10.05
CA THR A 267 -7.64 12.16 -8.91
C THR A 267 -6.65 13.27 -9.18
N SER A 268 -6.28 14.00 -8.13
CA SER A 268 -5.42 15.17 -8.22
C SER A 268 -4.37 15.16 -7.09
N PRO A 269 -3.23 15.85 -7.28
CA PRO A 269 -2.19 15.96 -6.24
C PRO A 269 -2.65 16.64 -4.94
N ASP A 270 -3.78 17.38 -4.98
CA ASP A 270 -4.42 17.97 -3.81
C ASP A 270 -5.13 16.94 -2.90
N ARG A 271 -4.93 15.64 -3.16
CA ARG A 271 -5.50 14.52 -2.40
C ARG A 271 -7.03 14.48 -2.44
N ARG A 272 -7.64 15.07 -3.48
CA ARG A 272 -9.09 15.02 -3.68
C ARG A 272 -9.46 14.12 -4.84
N ILE A 273 -10.55 13.38 -4.66
CA ILE A 273 -11.19 12.58 -5.69
C ILE A 273 -12.47 13.29 -6.09
N ARG A 274 -12.56 13.70 -7.36
CA ARG A 274 -13.72 14.40 -7.91
C ARG A 274 -14.45 13.48 -8.86
N ILE A 275 -15.77 13.37 -8.71
CA ILE A 275 -16.61 12.56 -9.59
C ILE A 275 -17.53 13.50 -10.35
N PHE A 276 -17.57 13.33 -11.66
CA PHE A 276 -18.37 14.14 -12.56
C PHE A 276 -19.38 13.27 -13.29
N TRP A 277 -20.52 13.87 -13.64
CA TRP A 277 -21.42 13.32 -14.63
C TRP A 277 -20.83 13.55 -16.03
N PHE A 278 -20.64 12.48 -16.79
CA PHE A 278 -20.00 12.55 -18.10
C PHE A 278 -20.74 13.46 -19.07
N LYS A 279 -22.06 13.25 -19.23
CA LYS A 279 -22.85 14.00 -20.22
C LYS A 279 -22.97 15.47 -19.91
N THR A 280 -23.08 15.86 -18.63
CA THR A 280 -23.30 17.26 -18.25
C THR A 280 -22.02 17.99 -17.87
N GLY A 281 -20.91 17.27 -17.65
CA GLY A 281 -19.67 17.86 -17.13
C GLY A 281 -19.81 18.44 -15.72
N LYS A 282 -20.93 18.19 -15.03
CA LYS A 282 -21.20 18.73 -13.69
C LYS A 282 -20.60 17.85 -12.61
N LEU A 283 -20.12 18.48 -11.56
CA LEU A 283 -19.52 17.83 -10.41
C LEU A 283 -20.63 17.11 -9.60
N ARG A 284 -20.48 15.80 -9.46
CA ARG A 284 -21.38 14.95 -8.67
C ARG A 284 -20.95 14.92 -7.21
N ARG A 285 -19.66 14.68 -6.96
CA ARG A 285 -19.10 14.49 -5.61
C ARG A 285 -17.63 14.90 -5.55
N VAL A 286 -17.19 15.30 -4.34
CA VAL A 286 -15.79 15.48 -3.98
C VAL A 286 -15.53 14.68 -2.70
N TYR A 287 -14.52 13.84 -2.72
CA TYR A 287 -13.97 13.19 -1.54
C TYR A 287 -12.64 13.85 -1.20
N ASP A 288 -12.56 14.41 0.00
CA ASP A 288 -11.35 15.07 0.48
C ASP A 288 -10.55 14.09 1.36
N GLU A 289 -9.35 13.72 0.89
CA GLU A 289 -8.40 12.85 1.58
C GLU A 289 -7.14 13.64 1.96
N SER A 290 -7.29 14.96 2.17
CA SER A 290 -6.22 15.80 2.65
C SER A 290 -5.69 15.35 4.01
N LEU A 291 -4.48 15.79 4.33
CA LEU A 291 -3.85 15.47 5.61
C LEU A 291 -4.61 16.06 6.79
N GLU A 292 -5.27 17.21 6.60
CA GLU A 292 -6.12 17.82 7.62
C GLU A 292 -7.34 16.93 7.90
N VAL A 293 -8.01 16.44 6.86
CA VAL A 293 -9.16 15.52 7.02
C VAL A 293 -8.71 14.22 7.68
N ALA A 294 -7.55 13.68 7.32
CA ALA A 294 -7.00 12.49 7.97
C ALA A 294 -6.76 12.71 9.47
N GLN A 295 -6.25 13.88 9.88
CA GLN A 295 -6.08 14.24 11.29
C GLN A 295 -7.41 14.38 12.01
N ASP A 296 -8.42 14.99 11.40
CA ASP A 296 -9.74 15.15 11.99
C ASP A 296 -10.46 13.80 12.13
N LEU A 297 -10.33 12.91 11.14
CA LEU A 297 -10.82 11.53 11.22
C LEU A 297 -10.12 10.74 12.33
N GLN A 298 -8.82 10.97 12.54
CA GLN A 298 -8.06 10.33 13.62
C GLN A 298 -8.48 10.83 15.02
N ARG A 299 -8.94 12.08 15.13
CA ARG A 299 -9.55 12.64 16.35
C ARG A 299 -10.98 12.17 16.58
N SER A 300 -11.66 11.70 15.52
CA SER A 300 -13.01 11.18 15.63
C SER A 300 -13.03 9.83 16.37
N ASP A 301 -14.07 9.58 17.16
CA ASP A 301 -14.26 8.31 17.86
C ASP A 301 -14.79 7.17 16.96
N VAL A 302 -14.65 7.28 15.64
CA VAL A 302 -15.11 6.25 14.69
C VAL A 302 -14.00 5.20 14.52
N PRO A 303 -14.18 3.95 15.00
CA PRO A 303 -13.11 2.94 15.00
C PRO A 303 -12.62 2.58 13.58
N LEU A 304 -13.50 2.71 12.59
CA LEU A 304 -13.17 2.43 11.18
C LEU A 304 -11.99 3.27 10.69
N TYR A 305 -11.86 4.53 11.11
CA TYR A 305 -10.83 5.45 10.62
C TYR A 305 -9.61 5.56 11.54
N ARG A 306 -9.72 5.08 12.78
CA ARG A 306 -8.66 5.20 13.78
C ARG A 306 -7.53 4.22 13.51
N LEU A 307 -6.30 4.72 13.51
CA LEU A 307 -5.05 3.94 13.55
C LEU A 307 -4.36 4.10 14.90
N GLU A 308 -3.40 3.22 15.20
CA GLU A 308 -2.51 3.45 16.33
C GLU A 308 -1.66 4.70 16.11
N ALA A 309 -1.33 5.44 17.17
CA ALA A 309 -0.64 6.73 17.04
C ALA A 309 0.73 6.62 16.35
N ILE A 310 1.46 5.53 16.60
CA ILE A 310 2.76 5.25 15.98
C ILE A 310 2.59 4.97 14.48
N ASP A 311 1.63 4.11 14.11
CA ASP A 311 1.35 3.78 12.72
C ASP A 311 0.86 5.02 11.95
N PHE A 312 -0.09 5.77 12.52
CA PHE A 312 -0.57 7.03 11.93
C PHE A 312 0.59 8.01 11.69
N GLY A 313 1.46 8.21 12.68
CA GLY A 313 2.64 9.08 12.54
C GLY A 313 3.58 8.63 11.42
N ARG A 314 3.82 7.32 11.30
CA ARG A 314 4.63 6.75 10.21
C ARG A 314 3.99 6.99 8.85
N ARG A 315 2.70 6.72 8.68
CA ARG A 315 2.00 6.92 7.40
C ARG A 315 1.92 8.40 7.00
N MET A 316 1.74 9.29 7.97
CA MET A 316 1.82 10.73 7.76
C MET A 316 3.20 11.18 7.26
N ALA A 317 4.29 10.56 7.74
CA ALA A 317 5.64 10.83 7.26
C ALA A 317 5.82 10.35 5.80
N VAL A 318 5.33 9.15 5.48
CA VAL A 318 5.36 8.60 4.11
C VAL A 318 4.58 9.50 3.14
N GLU A 319 3.42 10.03 3.54
CA GLU A 319 2.65 10.98 2.71
C GLU A 319 3.44 12.25 2.38
N LYS A 320 4.21 12.79 3.32
CA LYS A 320 5.09 13.95 3.09
C LYS A 320 6.29 13.60 2.22
N GLU A 321 6.74 12.35 2.26
CA GLU A 321 7.82 11.85 1.41
C GLU A 321 7.36 11.69 -0.05
N ILE A 322 6.14 11.18 -0.26
CA ILE A 322 5.52 11.06 -1.59
C ILE A 322 5.47 12.42 -2.29
N GLU A 323 5.07 13.49 -1.58
CA GLU A 323 5.00 14.85 -2.14
C GLU A 323 6.35 15.39 -2.63
N LYS A 324 7.45 14.92 -2.03
CA LYS A 324 8.81 15.36 -2.36
C LYS A 324 9.51 14.47 -3.39
N THR A 325 8.97 13.27 -3.61
CA THR A 325 9.61 12.27 -4.46
C THR A 325 9.15 12.47 -5.90
N GLU A 326 10.09 12.67 -6.80
CA GLU A 326 9.81 12.68 -8.24
C GLU A 326 9.55 11.24 -8.74
N TYR A 327 8.78 11.10 -9.82
CA TYR A 327 8.50 9.80 -10.47
C TYR A 327 7.76 8.76 -9.60
N VAL A 328 6.80 9.23 -8.78
CA VAL A 328 5.93 8.35 -7.99
C VAL A 328 4.70 7.91 -8.81
N PRO A 329 4.31 6.62 -8.76
CA PRO A 329 3.05 6.17 -9.33
C PRO A 329 1.87 6.97 -8.80
N GLN A 330 1.17 7.65 -9.71
CA GLN A 330 0.05 8.50 -9.34
C GLN A 330 -1.17 7.65 -8.93
N PRO A 331 -1.78 7.89 -7.75
CA PRO A 331 -2.98 7.17 -7.32
C PRO A 331 -4.14 7.37 -8.30
N ASN A 332 -4.93 6.31 -8.49
CA ASN A 332 -6.16 6.33 -9.28
C ASN A 332 -7.38 5.94 -8.44
N ALA A 333 -8.57 6.21 -8.99
CA ALA A 333 -9.84 5.88 -8.37
C ALA A 333 -10.73 5.11 -9.34
N VAL A 334 -10.84 3.81 -9.13
CA VAL A 334 -11.47 2.86 -10.04
C VAL A 334 -12.92 2.61 -9.61
N PHE A 335 -13.82 2.54 -10.59
CA PHE A 335 -15.21 2.12 -10.35
C PHE A 335 -15.33 0.60 -10.39
N ASP A 336 -16.24 0.05 -9.59
CA ASP A 336 -16.65 -1.34 -9.74
C ASP A 336 -17.52 -1.53 -11.00
N GLU A 337 -17.73 -2.78 -11.41
CA GLU A 337 -18.56 -3.15 -12.56
C GLU A 337 -19.98 -2.60 -12.51
N SER A 338 -20.58 -2.52 -11.33
CA SER A 338 -21.93 -1.96 -11.18
C SER A 338 -21.98 -0.44 -11.26
N SER A 339 -20.82 0.25 -11.25
CA SER A 339 -20.69 1.71 -11.19
C SER A 339 -21.31 2.34 -9.93
N ASN A 340 -21.58 1.54 -8.90
CA ASN A 340 -22.15 1.99 -7.62
C ASN A 340 -21.08 2.27 -6.57
N PHE A 341 -19.88 1.71 -6.72
CA PHE A 341 -18.77 1.87 -5.81
C PHE A 341 -17.60 2.54 -6.51
N ILE A 342 -16.87 3.33 -5.74
CA ILE A 342 -15.56 3.86 -6.12
C ILE A 342 -14.52 3.36 -5.13
N ILE A 343 -13.37 2.97 -5.64
CA ILE A 343 -12.29 2.35 -4.88
C ILE A 343 -11.03 3.14 -5.15
N TYR A 344 -10.32 3.54 -4.10
CA TYR A 344 -9.06 4.28 -4.22
C TYR A 344 -8.18 4.12 -2.98
N ALA A 345 -6.86 4.23 -3.17
CA ALA A 345 -5.89 4.11 -2.09
C ALA A 345 -5.68 5.43 -1.35
N THR A 346 -5.69 5.38 -0.02
CA THR A 346 -5.53 6.51 0.90
C THR A 346 -4.45 6.22 1.95
N LEU A 347 -4.14 7.19 2.81
CA LEU A 347 -3.28 6.99 3.98
C LEU A 347 -3.73 5.79 4.83
N LEU A 348 -5.04 5.60 5.02
CA LEU A 348 -5.59 4.54 5.87
C LEU A 348 -5.54 3.15 5.24
N GLY A 349 -5.32 3.06 3.92
CA GLY A 349 -5.54 1.84 3.13
C GLY A 349 -6.44 2.13 1.93
N ILE A 350 -6.98 1.08 1.32
CA ILE A 350 -7.80 1.18 0.11
C ILE A 350 -9.27 1.27 0.50
N LYS A 351 -9.87 2.45 0.33
CA LYS A 351 -11.28 2.70 0.67
C LYS A 351 -12.18 2.18 -0.45
N VAL A 352 -13.25 1.49 -0.07
CA VAL A 352 -14.37 1.14 -0.94
C VAL A 352 -15.56 2.00 -0.51
N ILE A 353 -16.02 2.90 -1.38
CA ILE A 353 -17.07 3.86 -1.07
C ILE A 353 -18.30 3.59 -1.93
N ASN A 354 -19.44 3.47 -1.27
CA ASN A 354 -20.73 3.40 -1.93
C ASN A 354 -21.16 4.81 -2.39
N LEU A 355 -21.24 5.01 -3.70
CA LEU A 355 -21.61 6.28 -4.33
C LEU A 355 -23.09 6.64 -4.16
N HIS A 356 -23.94 5.66 -3.86
CA HIS A 356 -25.36 5.88 -3.59
C HIS A 356 -25.56 6.42 -2.17
N THR A 357 -25.06 5.69 -1.17
CA THR A 357 -25.23 6.03 0.25
C THR A 357 -24.21 7.05 0.76
N ASN A 358 -23.11 7.26 0.03
CA ASN A 358 -21.97 8.11 0.40
C ASN A 358 -21.26 7.66 1.68
N LYS A 359 -21.18 6.35 1.90
CA LYS A 359 -20.50 5.76 3.05
C LYS A 359 -19.31 4.93 2.61
N VAL A 360 -18.28 4.89 3.45
CA VAL A 360 -17.18 3.94 3.31
C VAL A 360 -17.72 2.57 3.72
N SER A 361 -17.76 1.63 2.78
CA SER A 361 -18.24 0.27 3.01
C SER A 361 -17.16 -0.59 3.67
N ARG A 362 -15.88 -0.40 3.30
CA ARG A 362 -14.72 -1.06 3.92
C ARG A 362 -13.40 -0.36 3.57
N ILE A 363 -12.35 -0.69 4.30
CA ILE A 363 -10.97 -0.24 4.06
C ILE A 363 -10.06 -1.47 4.02
N LEU A 364 -9.58 -1.84 2.83
CA LEU A 364 -8.65 -2.95 2.64
C LEU A 364 -7.21 -2.50 2.97
N GLY A 365 -6.37 -3.40 3.46
CA GLY A 365 -4.97 -3.09 3.77
C GLY A 365 -4.80 -2.12 4.94
N LYS A 366 -5.84 -1.86 5.74
CA LYS A 366 -5.74 -0.97 6.91
C LYS A 366 -4.73 -1.47 7.92
N VAL A 367 -4.63 -2.79 8.06
CA VAL A 367 -3.70 -3.46 9.00
C VAL A 367 -2.26 -3.54 8.47
N GLU A 368 -2.02 -3.22 7.19
CA GLU A 368 -0.68 -3.21 6.59
C GLU A 368 0.04 -1.90 6.96
N SER A 369 0.90 -1.94 7.97
CA SER A 369 1.59 -0.76 8.53
C SER A 369 2.82 -0.28 7.74
N ASN A 370 3.34 -1.13 6.84
CA ASN A 370 4.59 -0.88 6.14
C ASN A 370 4.42 -0.41 4.69
N ASP A 371 3.21 -0.51 4.13
CA ASP A 371 2.97 -0.33 2.71
C ASP A 371 1.94 0.77 2.44
N ARG A 372 2.37 1.78 1.69
CA ARG A 372 1.47 2.80 1.14
C ARG A 372 1.10 2.44 -0.30
N PHE A 373 -0.05 1.78 -0.46
CA PHE A 373 -0.61 1.44 -1.77
C PHE A 373 -0.92 2.71 -2.58
N LEU A 374 -0.75 2.70 -3.90
CA LEU A 374 -0.95 3.88 -4.75
C LEU A 374 -1.91 3.59 -5.90
N ARG A 375 -1.40 3.03 -6.99
CA ARG A 375 -2.19 2.69 -8.17
C ARG A 375 -2.83 1.32 -8.00
N ILE A 376 -4.10 1.21 -8.36
CA ILE A 376 -4.92 0.00 -8.20
C ILE A 376 -5.57 -0.40 -9.53
N ALA A 377 -5.85 -1.69 -9.68
CA ALA A 377 -6.60 -2.24 -10.80
C ALA A 377 -7.49 -3.39 -10.31
N LEU A 378 -8.79 -3.34 -10.63
CA LEU A 378 -9.80 -4.25 -10.11
C LEU A 378 -10.19 -5.29 -11.16
N TYR A 379 -10.19 -6.56 -10.74
CA TYR A 379 -10.71 -7.70 -11.47
C TYR A 379 -11.98 -8.23 -10.79
N GLN A 380 -13.06 -8.38 -11.54
CA GLN A 380 -14.35 -8.92 -11.05
C GLN A 380 -14.88 -10.06 -11.94
N GLY A 381 -14.02 -10.66 -12.77
CA GLY A 381 -14.38 -11.74 -13.69
C GLY A 381 -14.00 -11.45 -15.16
N ASP A 382 -14.03 -12.50 -15.97
CA ASP A 382 -13.86 -12.42 -17.42
C ASP A 382 -15.02 -11.63 -18.06
N ARG A 383 -14.67 -10.52 -18.72
CA ARG A 383 -15.65 -9.68 -19.44
C ARG A 383 -15.73 -10.04 -20.93
N SER A 384 -14.80 -10.86 -21.43
CA SER A 384 -14.73 -11.26 -22.84
C SER A 384 -15.80 -12.30 -23.19
N SER A 385 -16.08 -13.24 -22.27
CA SER A 385 -17.25 -14.09 -22.38
C SER A 385 -18.49 -13.29 -21.95
N LYS A 386 -19.44 -13.08 -22.88
CA LYS A 386 -20.75 -12.48 -22.59
C LYS A 386 -21.64 -13.42 -21.76
N LYS A 387 -21.17 -13.81 -20.57
CA LYS A 387 -21.95 -14.40 -19.48
C LYS A 387 -21.96 -13.48 -18.26
N VAL A 388 -21.90 -12.16 -18.45
CA VAL A 388 -22.38 -11.25 -17.41
C VAL A 388 -23.90 -11.30 -17.43
N ARG A 389 -24.42 -12.02 -16.43
CA ARG A 389 -25.82 -12.18 -16.05
C ARG A 389 -26.54 -10.83 -16.11
N LYS A 390 -27.44 -10.66 -17.08
CA LYS A 390 -28.67 -9.89 -16.78
C LYS A 390 -29.34 -10.70 -15.68
N ILE A 391 -29.43 -10.20 -14.46
CA ILE A 391 -30.36 -10.76 -13.47
C ILE A 391 -31.75 -10.44 -14.02
N PRO A 392 -32.55 -11.42 -14.49
CA PRO A 392 -33.95 -11.18 -14.78
C PRO A 392 -34.73 -11.44 -13.49
N ALA A 393 -35.79 -10.67 -13.31
CA ALA A 393 -36.74 -10.84 -12.22
C ALA A 393 -37.28 -12.28 -12.15
N ALA A 394 -37.68 -12.65 -10.92
CA ALA A 394 -38.33 -13.89 -10.49
C ALA A 394 -37.39 -15.00 -10.00
N ALA A 395 -37.49 -15.26 -8.71
CA ALA A 395 -36.94 -16.42 -8.03
C ALA A 395 -37.49 -17.73 -8.64
N ALA A 396 -36.61 -18.71 -8.88
CA ALA A 396 -36.97 -20.12 -8.92
C ALA A 396 -35.74 -20.98 -8.62
N ASN A 397 -35.90 -21.84 -7.62
CA ASN A 397 -35.00 -22.87 -7.11
C ASN A 397 -34.19 -23.65 -8.15
N ALA A 398 -32.95 -24.04 -7.81
CA ALA A 398 -32.46 -25.43 -7.89
C ALA A 398 -30.99 -25.55 -7.42
N ASN A 399 -30.73 -26.67 -6.74
CA ASN A 399 -29.43 -27.21 -6.38
C ASN A 399 -28.45 -27.33 -7.55
N GLU A 400 -27.16 -27.36 -7.18
CA GLU A 400 -26.00 -27.78 -7.97
C GLU A 400 -25.70 -27.00 -9.26
N SER A 401 -24.80 -26.02 -9.12
CA SER A 401 -23.88 -25.70 -10.22
C SER A 401 -22.46 -25.57 -9.67
N LYS A 402 -21.58 -26.47 -10.12
CA LYS A 402 -20.11 -26.33 -10.06
C LYS A 402 -19.69 -25.18 -10.99
N GLU A 403 -20.14 -23.96 -10.71
CA GLU A 403 -19.57 -22.78 -11.35
C GLU A 403 -18.23 -22.47 -10.66
N PRO A 404 -17.15 -22.17 -11.41
CA PRO A 404 -15.92 -21.73 -10.79
C PRO A 404 -16.23 -20.45 -10.01
N LEU A 405 -15.91 -20.43 -8.71
CA LEU A 405 -15.99 -19.22 -7.90
C LEU A 405 -15.16 -18.14 -8.61
N ILE A 406 -15.84 -17.10 -9.11
CA ILE A 406 -15.16 -15.89 -9.55
C ILE A 406 -14.59 -15.26 -8.29
N ASP A 407 -13.27 -15.12 -8.27
CA ASP A 407 -12.54 -14.56 -7.15
C ASP A 407 -12.18 -13.10 -7.46
N PRO A 408 -12.97 -12.12 -6.98
CA PRO A 408 -12.71 -10.73 -7.25
C PRO A 408 -11.38 -10.34 -6.60
N THR A 409 -10.53 -9.70 -7.38
CA THR A 409 -9.13 -9.47 -7.01
C THR A 409 -8.75 -8.04 -7.33
N LEU A 410 -8.21 -7.33 -6.34
CA LEU A 410 -7.63 -6.01 -6.52
C LEU A 410 -6.11 -6.14 -6.53
N LEU A 411 -5.52 -5.70 -7.64
CA LEU A 411 -4.08 -5.57 -7.78
C LEU A 411 -3.67 -4.14 -7.44
N CYS A 412 -2.60 -3.96 -6.67
CA CYS A 412 -2.05 -2.64 -6.42
C CYS A 412 -0.52 -2.63 -6.36
N CYS A 413 0.07 -1.48 -6.67
CA CYS A 413 1.46 -1.17 -6.37
C CYS A 413 1.55 -0.29 -5.11
N ALA A 414 2.73 -0.21 -4.51
CA ALA A 414 2.98 0.60 -3.33
C ALA A 414 4.23 1.48 -3.48
N PHE A 415 4.27 2.56 -2.70
CA PHE A 415 5.35 3.55 -2.74
C PHE A 415 6.72 2.93 -2.46
N LYS A 416 7.65 3.07 -3.40
CA LYS A 416 9.02 2.51 -3.36
C LYS A 416 9.09 0.98 -3.18
N LYS A 417 8.03 0.25 -3.56
CA LYS A 417 8.01 -1.20 -3.47
C LYS A 417 8.26 -1.86 -4.81
N HIS A 418 9.08 -2.90 -4.80
CA HIS A 418 9.46 -3.69 -5.97
C HIS A 418 8.44 -4.81 -6.19
N ARG A 419 7.18 -4.59 -5.81
CA ARG A 419 6.17 -5.65 -5.69
C ARG A 419 4.80 -5.17 -6.13
N ILE A 420 4.03 -6.12 -6.64
CA ILE A 420 2.58 -6.01 -6.76
C ILE A 420 1.91 -6.78 -5.62
N TYR A 421 0.81 -6.26 -5.10
CA TYR A 421 0.06 -6.82 -3.98
C TYR A 421 -1.33 -7.23 -4.45
N LEU A 422 -1.78 -8.38 -3.98
CA LEU A 422 -3.05 -9.00 -4.35
C LEU A 422 -4.00 -8.99 -3.15
N PHE A 423 -5.13 -8.28 -3.27
CA PHE A 423 -6.23 -8.38 -2.32
C PHE A 423 -7.36 -9.18 -2.93
N SER A 424 -7.78 -10.25 -2.28
CA SER A 424 -8.93 -11.07 -2.68
C SER A 424 -9.98 -11.08 -1.57
N GLN A 425 -10.83 -12.11 -1.56
CA GLN A 425 -11.74 -12.37 -0.45
C GLN A 425 -11.13 -13.22 0.65
N ARG A 426 -9.96 -13.81 0.39
CA ARG A 426 -9.25 -14.69 1.32
C ARG A 426 -8.19 -13.90 2.07
N GLU A 427 -8.15 -14.08 3.38
CA GLU A 427 -6.99 -13.66 4.18
C GLU A 427 -5.80 -14.57 3.83
N PRO A 428 -4.55 -14.09 3.97
CA PRO A 428 -3.37 -14.90 3.73
C PRO A 428 -3.33 -16.10 4.69
N GLU A 429 -2.98 -17.28 4.16
CA GLU A 429 -2.68 -18.45 4.98
C GLU A 429 -1.29 -18.29 5.60
N GLU A 430 -1.14 -18.58 6.90
CA GLU A 430 0.16 -18.71 7.55
C GLU A 430 0.74 -20.08 7.18
N PRO A 431 1.78 -20.17 6.34
CA PRO A 431 2.31 -21.45 5.92
C PRO A 431 3.22 -22.03 7.01
N ASP A 432 3.14 -23.34 7.23
CA ASP A 432 4.07 -24.07 8.12
C ASP A 432 5.54 -23.97 7.66
N ASP A 433 5.75 -23.65 6.38
CA ASP A 433 7.06 -23.47 5.74
C ASP A 433 7.33 -21.98 5.47
N PRO A 434 8.32 -21.34 6.13
CA PRO A 434 8.61 -19.92 5.97
C PRO A 434 9.06 -19.55 4.54
N THR A 435 9.47 -20.53 3.72
CA THR A 435 9.82 -20.29 2.31
C THR A 435 8.60 -20.13 1.40
N LYS A 436 7.41 -20.47 1.90
CA LYS A 436 6.12 -20.33 1.19
C LYS A 436 5.27 -19.17 1.71
N GLY A 437 5.91 -18.17 2.32
CA GLY A 437 5.24 -16.99 2.86
C GLY A 437 4.40 -16.21 1.83
N ARG A 438 3.64 -15.23 2.33
CA ARG A 438 2.78 -14.35 1.50
C ARG A 438 3.53 -13.61 0.39
N ASP A 439 4.84 -13.42 0.56
CA ASP A 439 5.70 -12.70 -0.37
C ASP A 439 6.44 -13.66 -1.30
N VAL A 440 6.09 -13.62 -2.59
CA VAL A 440 6.65 -14.53 -3.60
C VAL A 440 7.87 -13.89 -4.28
N PHE A 441 9.04 -14.47 -4.01
CA PHE A 441 10.33 -14.07 -4.58
C PHE A 441 10.60 -14.74 -5.92
N ASN A 442 9.81 -14.42 -6.94
CA ASN A 442 10.02 -14.92 -8.30
C ASN A 442 11.22 -14.25 -9.01
N GLU A 443 11.84 -13.25 -8.40
CA GLU A 443 13.11 -12.65 -8.82
C GLU A 443 14.04 -12.47 -7.63
N LYS A 444 15.35 -12.42 -7.89
CA LYS A 444 16.34 -12.14 -6.84
C LYS A 444 16.09 -10.73 -6.29
N PRO A 445 15.83 -10.57 -4.98
CA PRO A 445 15.54 -9.25 -4.43
C PRO A 445 16.75 -8.31 -4.58
N PRO A 446 16.52 -6.99 -4.66
CA PRO A 446 17.59 -5.98 -4.53
C PRO A 446 18.37 -6.19 -3.23
N PRO A 447 19.65 -5.77 -3.14
CA PRO A 447 20.44 -5.87 -1.90
C PRO A 447 19.74 -5.27 -0.67
N ASP A 448 19.08 -4.12 -0.83
CA ASP A 448 18.37 -3.42 0.26
C ASP A 448 17.14 -4.21 0.73
N GLU A 449 16.45 -4.88 -0.19
CA GLU A 449 15.36 -5.80 0.15
C GLU A 449 15.89 -7.16 0.59
N LEU A 450 17.07 -7.62 0.19
CA LEU A 450 17.71 -8.82 0.76
C LEU A 450 18.06 -8.60 2.23
N LEU A 451 18.49 -7.39 2.59
CA LEU A 451 18.63 -6.96 3.98
C LEU A 451 17.26 -6.97 4.67
N ALA A 452 16.26 -6.31 4.09
CA ALA A 452 14.90 -6.31 4.63
C ALA A 452 14.24 -7.70 4.66
N VAL A 453 14.60 -8.64 3.79
CA VAL A 453 14.07 -10.02 3.71
C VAL A 453 14.85 -10.95 4.63
N SER A 454 16.13 -10.67 4.87
CA SER A 454 16.84 -11.24 6.02
C SER A 454 16.25 -10.76 7.36
N ASP A 455 15.46 -9.69 7.33
CA ASP A 455 14.62 -9.19 8.42
C ASP A 455 13.15 -9.65 8.35
N ILE A 456 12.55 -9.91 7.17
CA ILE A 456 11.16 -10.38 6.99
C ILE A 456 11.04 -11.92 7.07
N GLY A 457 12.12 -12.66 6.83
CA GLY A 457 12.27 -14.04 7.30
C GLY A 457 12.27 -14.17 8.83
N LYS A 458 12.23 -13.03 9.54
CA LYS A 458 11.90 -12.89 10.95
C LYS A 458 10.56 -12.15 11.10
N SER A 459 9.51 -12.67 10.47
CA SER A 459 8.15 -12.35 10.92
C SER A 459 8.01 -12.83 12.36
N VAL A 460 8.07 -11.88 13.29
CA VAL A 460 7.44 -11.82 14.63
C VAL A 460 6.89 -13.14 15.17
N THR A 461 7.75 -14.14 15.32
CA THR A 461 7.92 -14.80 16.60
C THR A 461 9.24 -14.28 17.11
N THR A 462 9.23 -13.16 17.82
CA THR A 462 10.38 -12.79 18.65
C THR A 462 10.43 -13.82 19.78
N SER A 463 10.91 -15.03 19.49
CA SER A 463 11.77 -15.70 20.45
C SER A 463 13.02 -14.82 20.50
N LEU A 464 12.93 -13.77 21.31
CA LEU A 464 14.09 -13.00 21.73
C LEU A 464 15.17 -14.01 22.14
N PRO A 465 16.45 -13.80 21.76
CA PRO A 465 17.50 -14.78 22.00
C PRO A 465 17.52 -15.21 23.46
N ASP A 466 17.48 -16.51 23.71
CA ASP A 466 17.52 -17.09 25.04
C ASP A 466 18.96 -17.35 25.50
N ASN A 467 19.97 -17.10 24.67
CA ASN A 467 21.37 -17.27 24.98
C ASN A 467 22.25 -16.21 24.30
N VAL A 468 23.36 -15.82 24.95
CA VAL A 468 24.43 -14.99 24.37
C VAL A 468 25.80 -15.46 24.84
N ILE A 469 26.85 -15.11 24.10
CA ILE A 469 28.25 -15.32 24.46
C ILE A 469 28.94 -13.96 24.51
N MET A 470 29.33 -13.53 25.70
CA MET A 470 30.10 -12.31 25.90
C MET A 470 31.58 -12.64 25.92
N HIS A 471 32.31 -12.18 24.90
CA HIS A 471 33.75 -12.37 24.80
C HIS A 471 34.44 -11.26 25.57
N THR A 472 35.22 -11.59 26.59
CA THR A 472 35.95 -10.61 27.40
C THR A 472 37.46 -10.78 27.25
N SER A 473 38.24 -9.79 27.66
CA SER A 473 39.70 -9.89 27.69
C SER A 473 40.23 -10.97 28.67
N MET A 474 39.36 -11.57 29.50
CA MET A 474 39.70 -12.66 30.42
C MET A 474 39.10 -14.02 30.02
N GLY A 475 38.35 -14.09 28.93
CA GLY A 475 37.66 -15.30 28.46
C GLY A 475 36.19 -15.09 28.18
N ASP A 476 35.50 -16.17 27.79
CA ASP A 476 34.12 -16.13 27.33
C ASP A 476 33.13 -16.41 28.47
N ILE A 477 32.06 -15.63 28.52
CA ILE A 477 30.95 -15.78 29.48
C ILE A 477 29.68 -16.08 28.69
N HIS A 478 29.14 -17.29 28.86
CA HIS A 478 27.89 -17.70 28.22
C HIS A 478 26.73 -17.43 29.16
N MET A 479 25.72 -16.70 28.70
CA MET A 479 24.56 -16.31 29.50
C MET A 479 23.28 -16.84 28.86
N LYS A 480 22.42 -17.47 29.66
CA LYS A 480 21.03 -17.74 29.31
C LYS A 480 20.19 -16.53 29.68
N LEU A 481 19.30 -16.09 28.80
CA LEU A 481 18.39 -14.96 28.96
C LEU A 481 16.96 -15.44 29.20
N TYR A 482 16.10 -14.55 29.72
CA TYR A 482 14.71 -14.82 30.08
C TYR A 482 13.74 -13.96 29.26
N PRO A 483 13.60 -14.23 27.94
CA PRO A 483 12.81 -13.42 27.03
C PRO A 483 11.30 -13.42 27.29
N GLU A 484 10.77 -14.49 27.89
CA GLU A 484 9.34 -14.60 28.19
C GLU A 484 8.96 -13.75 29.41
N GLU A 485 9.82 -13.75 30.44
CA GLU A 485 9.58 -13.04 31.68
C GLU A 485 9.98 -11.56 31.63
N CYS A 486 11.04 -11.21 30.88
CA CYS A 486 11.60 -9.86 30.77
C CYS A 486 11.81 -9.44 29.30
N PRO A 487 10.75 -9.39 28.48
CA PRO A 487 10.87 -9.18 27.04
C PRO A 487 11.55 -7.85 26.68
N LYS A 488 11.23 -6.74 27.35
CA LYS A 488 11.85 -5.44 27.03
C LYS A 488 13.33 -5.41 27.41
N THR A 489 13.67 -5.99 28.56
CA THR A 489 15.04 -6.01 29.04
C THR A 489 15.92 -6.86 28.13
N VAL A 490 15.42 -8.03 27.71
CA VAL A 490 16.14 -8.91 26.78
C VAL A 490 16.21 -8.31 25.37
N GLU A 491 15.16 -7.64 24.90
CA GLU A 491 15.18 -6.89 23.64
C GLU A 491 16.24 -5.79 23.65
N ASN A 492 16.24 -4.96 24.70
CA ASN A 492 17.21 -3.89 24.91
C ASN A 492 18.64 -4.43 24.91
N PHE A 493 18.91 -5.43 25.75
CA PHE A 493 20.24 -6.03 25.89
C PHE A 493 20.72 -6.68 24.60
N THR A 494 19.91 -7.55 23.96
CA THR A 494 20.34 -8.26 22.75
C THR A 494 20.47 -7.35 21.54
N THR A 495 19.68 -6.28 21.46
CA THR A 495 19.81 -5.26 20.41
C THR A 495 21.08 -4.42 20.60
N HIS A 496 21.41 -4.01 21.83
CA HIS A 496 22.71 -3.39 22.13
C HIS A 496 23.88 -4.31 21.75
N CYS A 497 23.79 -5.60 22.05
CA CYS A 497 24.81 -6.58 21.65
C CYS A 497 24.98 -6.63 20.12
N ARG A 498 23.88 -6.72 19.36
CA ARG A 498 23.92 -6.77 17.88
C ARG A 498 24.44 -5.50 17.24
N ASN A 499 24.19 -4.35 17.86
CA ASN A 499 24.67 -3.05 17.39
C ASN A 499 26.14 -2.79 17.76
N GLY A 500 26.82 -3.74 18.42
CA GLY A 500 28.19 -3.56 18.92
C GLY A 500 28.30 -2.50 20.01
N TYR A 501 27.19 -2.16 20.70
CA TYR A 501 27.17 -1.10 21.71
C TYR A 501 28.06 -1.42 22.91
N TYR A 502 28.15 -2.70 23.28
CA TYR A 502 28.98 -3.17 24.38
C TYR A 502 30.44 -3.42 23.98
N ASP A 503 30.79 -3.27 22.70
CA ASP A 503 32.13 -3.58 22.19
C ASP A 503 33.17 -2.62 22.79
N ASN A 504 34.24 -3.18 23.32
CA ASN A 504 35.33 -2.50 24.03
C ASN A 504 34.94 -1.79 25.33
N LEU A 505 33.73 -1.98 25.85
CA LEU A 505 33.34 -1.40 27.14
C LEU A 505 34.04 -2.11 28.30
N ILE A 506 34.34 -1.33 29.35
CA ILE A 506 35.07 -1.83 30.52
C ILE A 506 34.11 -2.32 31.61
N PHE A 507 34.59 -3.23 32.46
CA PHE A 507 33.99 -3.47 33.77
C PHE A 507 34.44 -2.36 34.71
N HIS A 508 33.65 -1.29 34.78
CA HIS A 508 34.02 -0.07 35.51
C HIS A 508 33.85 -0.19 37.03
N ARG A 509 33.17 -1.24 37.51
CA ARG A 509 32.96 -1.49 38.94
C ARG A 509 32.96 -2.98 39.26
N VAL A 510 33.83 -3.42 40.16
CA VAL A 510 34.04 -4.82 40.54
C VAL A 510 34.15 -4.91 42.07
N ILE A 511 33.17 -5.55 42.72
CA ILE A 511 33.11 -5.68 44.17
C ILE A 511 33.24 -7.15 44.55
N ARG A 512 34.34 -7.48 45.23
CA ARG A 512 34.63 -8.84 45.70
C ARG A 512 33.58 -9.30 46.72
N GLY A 513 33.03 -10.49 46.51
CA GLY A 513 31.96 -11.08 47.28
C GLY A 513 30.59 -10.49 46.98
N PHE A 514 30.40 -9.78 45.86
CA PHE A 514 29.15 -9.14 45.52
C PHE A 514 28.79 -9.23 44.04
N MET A 515 29.38 -8.42 43.17
CA MET A 515 29.02 -8.32 41.75
C MET A 515 30.10 -7.64 40.89
N VAL A 516 30.01 -7.86 39.57
CA VAL A 516 30.80 -7.18 38.53
C VAL A 516 29.85 -6.43 37.59
N GLN A 517 30.09 -5.14 37.37
CA GLN A 517 29.20 -4.23 36.63
C GLN A 517 29.88 -3.63 35.40
N THR A 518 29.10 -3.49 34.33
CA THR A 518 29.52 -2.97 33.02
C THR A 518 28.34 -2.33 32.27
N GLY A 519 28.52 -2.05 30.98
CA GLY A 519 27.47 -1.51 30.11
C GLY A 519 27.34 0.01 30.11
N ASP A 520 28.34 0.71 30.64
CA ASP A 520 28.46 2.18 30.58
C ASP A 520 29.53 2.59 29.55
N PRO A 521 29.17 3.34 28.49
CA PRO A 521 30.12 3.88 27.53
C PRO A 521 31.15 4.87 28.10
N LEU A 522 30.81 5.59 29.17
CA LEU A 522 31.71 6.54 29.81
C LEU A 522 32.70 5.85 30.76
N GLY A 523 32.35 4.66 31.25
CA GLY A 523 33.19 3.85 32.14
C GLY A 523 33.38 4.44 33.53
N ASP A 524 32.43 5.27 33.98
CA ASP A 524 32.41 5.93 35.30
C ASP A 524 31.14 5.64 36.12
N GLY A 525 30.20 4.90 35.54
CA GLY A 525 28.92 4.49 36.13
C GLY A 525 27.78 5.49 35.91
N THR A 526 28.01 6.62 35.24
CA THR A 526 27.01 7.68 35.05
C THR A 526 26.36 7.68 33.67
N GLY A 527 26.95 7.00 32.69
CA GLY A 527 26.46 6.97 31.31
C GLY A 527 25.61 5.74 30.97
N GLY A 528 25.26 5.64 29.70
CA GLY A 528 24.44 4.55 29.17
C GLY A 528 22.98 4.92 28.96
N GLN A 529 22.41 4.48 27.84
CA GLN A 529 21.01 4.71 27.48
C GLN A 529 20.44 3.46 26.83
N SER A 530 19.13 3.24 26.99
CA SER A 530 18.45 2.13 26.31
C SER A 530 18.42 2.33 24.79
N ILE A 531 18.05 1.28 24.06
CA ILE A 531 17.84 1.33 22.61
C ILE A 531 16.74 2.31 22.19
N TRP A 532 15.89 2.74 23.11
CA TRP A 532 14.81 3.71 22.87
C TRP A 532 15.21 5.16 23.18
N GLY A 533 16.47 5.41 23.58
CA GLY A 533 16.98 6.76 23.88
C GLY A 533 16.38 7.41 25.14
N ARG A 534 15.75 6.61 26.00
CA ARG A 534 15.17 7.02 27.30
C ARG A 534 15.23 5.87 28.29
N GLU A 535 15.04 6.14 29.57
CA GLU A 535 14.89 5.10 30.60
C GLU A 535 13.64 4.23 30.35
N PHE A 536 13.65 2.97 30.80
CA PHE A 536 12.52 2.05 30.70
C PHE A 536 12.21 1.33 32.02
N GLU A 537 11.01 0.76 32.10
CA GLU A 537 10.44 0.16 33.31
C GLU A 537 11.17 -1.11 33.79
N ASP A 538 10.98 -1.44 35.07
CA ASP A 538 11.45 -2.71 35.64
C ASP A 538 10.50 -3.87 35.30
N GLU A 539 11.07 -5.05 35.01
CA GLU A 539 10.32 -6.28 34.68
C GLU A 539 10.54 -7.35 35.76
N PHE A 540 9.81 -7.25 36.87
CA PHE A 540 9.92 -8.22 37.97
C PHE A 540 9.02 -9.44 37.76
N HIS A 541 9.63 -10.64 37.75
CA HIS A 541 8.89 -11.89 37.65
C HIS A 541 9.10 -12.77 38.89
N LYS A 542 8.07 -13.51 39.35
CA LYS A 542 8.13 -14.28 40.62
C LYS A 542 9.17 -15.41 40.62
N SER A 543 9.45 -15.99 39.46
CA SER A 543 10.45 -17.06 39.30
C SER A 543 11.89 -16.56 39.24
N LEU A 544 12.10 -15.25 39.02
CA LEU A 544 13.42 -14.67 38.80
C LEU A 544 13.87 -13.92 40.06
N ARG A 545 14.90 -14.46 40.72
CA ARG A 545 15.42 -13.99 42.01
C ARG A 545 16.94 -14.04 42.02
N HIS A 546 17.56 -13.21 42.84
CA HIS A 546 19.00 -13.25 43.13
C HIS A 546 19.31 -14.33 44.19
N ASP A 547 18.74 -15.51 44.01
CA ASP A 547 18.76 -16.66 44.93
C ASP A 547 20.10 -17.42 44.93
N ARG A 548 20.92 -17.20 43.90
CA ARG A 548 22.17 -17.91 43.66
C ARG A 548 23.16 -17.02 42.89
N PRO A 549 24.47 -17.31 42.93
CA PRO A 549 25.48 -16.56 42.20
C PRO A 549 25.27 -16.62 40.68
N PHE A 550 25.97 -15.73 39.98
CA PHE A 550 26.00 -15.60 38.53
C PHE A 550 24.66 -15.19 37.88
N THR A 551 23.83 -14.48 38.66
CA THR A 551 22.59 -13.90 38.16
C THR A 551 22.91 -12.58 37.44
N VAL A 552 22.32 -12.36 36.26
CA VAL A 552 22.52 -11.17 35.44
C VAL A 552 21.31 -10.26 35.59
N SER A 553 21.56 -8.99 35.93
CA SER A 553 20.51 -8.05 36.31
C SER A 553 20.83 -6.62 35.87
N MET A 554 19.80 -5.81 35.60
CA MET A 554 19.98 -4.42 35.18
C MET A 554 20.50 -3.54 36.31
N ALA A 555 21.46 -2.66 36.00
CA ALA A 555 21.88 -1.60 36.90
C ALA A 555 21.02 -0.36 36.64
N ASN A 556 20.26 0.06 37.65
CA ASN A 556 19.36 1.22 37.60
C ASN A 556 19.70 2.20 38.75
N ALA A 557 19.30 3.45 38.60
CA ALA A 557 19.50 4.52 39.60
C ALA A 557 18.28 4.69 40.54
N GLY A 558 17.34 3.76 40.48
CA GLY A 558 16.04 3.81 41.13
C GLY A 558 14.98 3.07 40.31
N PRO A 559 13.74 2.95 40.81
CA PRO A 559 12.67 2.25 40.10
C PRO A 559 12.43 2.82 38.70
N ASN A 560 12.33 1.94 37.70
CA ASN A 560 12.05 2.25 36.29
C ASN A 560 13.07 3.16 35.60
N THR A 561 14.35 3.08 36.00
CA THR A 561 15.45 3.86 35.40
C THR A 561 16.44 2.97 34.63
N ASN A 562 15.93 1.91 33.98
CA ASN A 562 16.80 0.99 33.25
C ASN A 562 17.37 1.66 31.98
N GLY A 563 18.67 1.49 31.75
CA GLY A 563 19.40 2.02 30.59
C GLY A 563 20.13 0.91 29.84
N SER A 564 21.45 1.00 29.73
CA SER A 564 22.31 -0.03 29.12
C SER A 564 23.16 -0.81 30.12
N GLN A 565 23.32 -0.30 31.35
CA GLN A 565 24.19 -0.89 32.35
C GLN A 565 23.58 -2.15 32.98
N PHE A 566 24.42 -3.14 33.27
CA PHE A 566 24.02 -4.38 33.93
C PHE A 566 25.16 -4.92 34.80
N PHE A 567 24.84 -5.85 35.70
CA PHE A 567 25.80 -6.52 36.56
C PHE A 567 25.56 -8.03 36.62
N ILE A 568 26.63 -8.76 36.96
CA ILE A 568 26.63 -10.21 37.22
C ILE A 568 26.99 -10.42 38.69
N THR A 569 26.13 -11.10 39.46
CA THR A 569 26.41 -11.38 40.87
C THR A 569 27.43 -12.51 41.03
N THR A 570 28.24 -12.48 42.10
CA THR A 570 29.19 -13.57 42.43
C THR A 570 28.75 -14.37 43.65
N VAL A 571 27.74 -13.89 44.37
CA VAL A 571 27.07 -14.54 45.51
C VAL A 571 25.55 -14.40 45.37
N ALA A 572 24.77 -15.04 46.25
CA ALA A 572 23.33 -14.77 46.35
C ALA A 572 23.10 -13.40 46.99
N THR A 573 22.21 -12.59 46.41
CA THR A 573 21.97 -11.19 46.82
C THR A 573 20.46 -10.87 46.90
N PRO A 574 19.68 -11.57 47.76
CA PRO A 574 18.21 -11.45 47.78
C PRO A 574 17.69 -10.05 48.14
N TRP A 575 18.51 -9.17 48.75
CA TRP A 575 18.14 -7.78 49.03
C TRP A 575 18.00 -6.89 47.77
N LEU A 576 18.39 -7.40 46.60
CA LEU A 576 18.23 -6.78 45.28
C LEU A 576 16.92 -7.22 44.58
N ASP A 577 16.21 -8.21 45.12
CA ASP A 577 14.96 -8.70 44.53
C ASP A 577 13.89 -7.59 44.50
N ASN A 578 13.21 -7.48 43.36
CA ASN A 578 12.24 -6.43 43.05
C ASN A 578 12.80 -4.99 43.14
N LYS A 579 14.13 -4.84 43.03
CA LYS A 579 14.81 -3.55 42.83
C LYS A 579 15.55 -3.50 41.50
N HIS A 580 16.09 -4.63 41.06
CA HIS A 580 16.81 -4.78 39.79
C HIS A 580 16.21 -5.92 38.97
N THR A 581 15.98 -5.67 37.68
CA THR A 581 15.39 -6.64 36.75
C THR A 581 16.37 -7.77 36.44
N VAL A 582 16.08 -8.98 36.93
CA VAL A 582 16.84 -10.19 36.61
C VAL A 582 16.43 -10.68 35.22
N PHE A 583 17.32 -10.58 34.24
CA PHE A 583 16.99 -10.93 32.85
C PHE A 583 17.85 -12.08 32.29
N GLY A 584 18.79 -12.61 33.06
CA GLY A 584 19.60 -13.75 32.64
C GLY A 584 20.43 -14.39 33.75
N ARG A 585 21.21 -15.40 33.38
CA ARG A 585 22.13 -16.13 34.26
C ARG A 585 23.29 -16.71 33.47
N VAL A 586 24.49 -16.67 34.03
CA VAL A 586 25.66 -17.33 33.43
C VAL A 586 25.48 -18.85 33.49
N VAL A 587 25.70 -19.52 32.36
CA VAL A 587 25.60 -20.98 32.21
C VAL A 587 26.95 -21.64 31.90
N LYS A 588 27.93 -20.89 31.36
CA LYS A 588 29.34 -21.30 31.22
C LYS A 588 30.24 -20.07 31.38
N GLY A 589 31.48 -20.26 31.84
CA GLY A 589 32.42 -19.17 32.11
C GLY A 589 32.31 -18.58 33.53
N MET A 590 31.78 -19.35 34.49
CA MET A 590 31.71 -18.93 35.91
C MET A 590 33.10 -18.68 36.51
N ASP A 591 34.09 -19.46 36.10
CA ASP A 591 35.51 -19.31 36.45
C ASP A 591 36.09 -17.99 35.92
N VAL A 592 35.65 -17.53 34.74
CA VAL A 592 35.99 -16.21 34.18
C VAL A 592 35.41 -15.10 35.06
N VAL A 593 34.12 -15.20 35.42
CA VAL A 593 33.46 -14.22 36.31
C VAL A 593 34.14 -14.17 37.69
N GLN A 594 34.50 -15.33 38.27
CA GLN A 594 35.24 -15.41 39.53
C GLN A 594 36.67 -14.86 39.43
N SER A 595 37.31 -14.98 38.27
CA SER A 595 38.63 -14.41 38.03
C SER A 595 38.56 -12.89 37.88
N LEU A 596 37.54 -12.39 37.19
CA LEU A 596 37.22 -10.97 37.08
C LEU A 596 36.98 -10.33 38.44
N GLU A 597 36.22 -10.99 39.32
CA GLU A 597 35.97 -10.55 40.70
C GLU A 597 37.25 -10.38 41.54
N LYS A 598 38.29 -11.19 41.27
CA LYS A 598 39.55 -11.19 42.02
C LYS A 598 40.56 -10.17 41.52
N VAL A 599 40.25 -9.43 40.45
CA VAL A 599 41.12 -8.37 39.93
C VAL A 599 41.31 -7.28 41.00
N LYS A 600 42.51 -6.72 41.09
CA LYS A 600 42.81 -5.64 42.03
C LYS A 600 42.05 -4.37 41.61
N THR A 601 41.26 -3.83 42.53
CA THR A 601 40.50 -2.59 42.35
C THR A 601 41.04 -1.45 43.21
N ASP A 602 40.71 -0.22 42.83
CA ASP A 602 41.00 0.99 43.59
C ASP A 602 39.95 1.23 44.70
N LYS A 603 40.00 2.41 45.33
CA LYS A 603 39.04 2.79 46.38
C LYS A 603 37.59 2.97 45.89
N GLY A 604 37.39 3.13 44.59
CA GLY A 604 36.08 3.27 43.95
C GLY A 604 35.57 1.97 43.32
N ASP A 605 36.15 0.83 43.71
CA ASP A 605 35.87 -0.50 43.15
C ASP A 605 36.19 -0.62 41.64
N LYS A 606 36.98 0.29 41.07
CA LYS A 606 37.37 0.25 39.65
C LYS A 606 38.66 -0.58 39.48
N PRO A 607 38.71 -1.55 38.55
CA PRO A 607 39.93 -2.32 38.28
C PRO A 607 41.14 -1.45 37.92
N TYR A 608 42.32 -1.76 38.46
CA TYR A 608 43.57 -1.08 38.07
C TYR A 608 44.01 -1.40 36.63
N GLN A 609 43.65 -2.60 36.15
CA GLN A 609 43.83 -3.00 34.77
C GLN A 609 42.45 -3.21 34.17
N ASP A 610 42.16 -2.50 33.08
CA ASP A 610 40.87 -2.59 32.41
C ASP A 610 40.60 -4.03 31.95
N VAL A 611 39.49 -4.58 32.40
CA VAL A 611 38.89 -5.76 31.79
C VAL A 611 37.77 -5.29 30.89
N LYS A 612 37.78 -5.76 29.64
CA LYS A 612 36.87 -5.27 28.59
C LYS A 612 36.01 -6.38 28.03
N ILE A 613 34.81 -6.00 27.60
CA ILE A 613 34.02 -6.76 26.64
C ILE A 613 34.64 -6.51 25.27
N LEU A 614 35.10 -7.55 24.58
CA LEU A 614 35.66 -7.42 23.23
C LEU A 614 34.52 -7.29 22.22
N ASN A 615 33.56 -8.22 22.29
CA ASN A 615 32.29 -8.17 21.59
C ASN A 615 31.30 -9.14 22.25
N VAL A 616 30.04 -9.11 21.80
CA VAL A 616 29.02 -10.07 22.25
C VAL A 616 28.43 -10.78 21.05
N THR A 617 28.60 -12.10 21.01
CA THR A 617 27.97 -12.96 20.01
C THR A 617 26.58 -13.34 20.50
N VAL A 618 25.56 -12.95 19.72
CA VAL A 618 24.19 -13.44 19.88
C VAL A 618 24.01 -14.60 18.89
N PRO A 619 23.97 -15.87 19.34
CA PRO A 619 23.74 -17.01 18.47
C PRO A 619 22.48 -16.79 17.62
N LYS A 620 22.55 -17.18 16.34
CA LYS A 620 21.36 -17.23 15.50
C LYS A 620 20.49 -18.36 16.03
N SER A 621 19.28 -18.01 16.47
CA SER A 621 18.22 -18.97 16.78
C SER A 621 17.93 -19.86 15.57
#